data_AF-A0AA37T621-F1
#
_entry.id   AF-A0AA37T621-F1
#
_cell.length_a   1.000
_cell.length_b   1.000
_cell.length_c   1.000
_cell.angle_alpha   90.00
_cell.angle_beta   90.00
_cell.angle_gamma   90.00
#
_symmetry.space_group_name_H-M   'P 1'
#
loop_
_entity.id
_entity.type
_entity.pdbx_description
1 polymer ?
#
loop_
_entity_poly.entity_id
_entity_poly.type
_entity_poly.pdbx_seq_one_letter_code
_entity_poly.pdbx_strand_id
1 'polypeptide(L)'
;MNLKDVWIIEHKSKVLPNCSVVMDGSEYLYSTCYVPTDSIEEALVLAKKDLMNHGLDFIGPSQCTRYRIALLTNPPPNYHTHKDNSETALKEKAIIHDTFVSQEIMEDEGKAW
;
A
#
# COMPACT_ATOMS: atom_id res chain seq x y z
N MET A 1 16.82 -21.40 -0.93
CA MET A 1 16.42 -20.04 -0.50
C MET A 1 14.90 -19.99 -0.64
N ASN A 2 14.14 -19.98 0.46
CA ASN A 2 12.69 -19.83 0.37
C ASN A 2 12.42 -18.50 -0.33
N LEU A 3 11.81 -18.54 -1.51
CA LEU A 3 11.34 -17.35 -2.19
C LEU A 3 10.29 -16.75 -1.27
N LYS A 4 10.65 -15.68 -0.57
CA LYS A 4 9.66 -14.90 0.17
C LYS A 4 8.65 -14.37 -0.84
N ASP A 5 7.38 -14.48 -0.51
CA ASP A 5 6.32 -13.84 -1.28
C ASP A 5 6.24 -12.36 -0.95
N VAL A 6 5.65 -11.57 -1.85
CA VAL A 6 5.29 -10.17 -1.58
C VAL A 6 3.79 -10.04 -1.65
N TRP A 7 3.22 -9.40 -0.64
CA TRP A 7 1.84 -8.93 -0.70
C TRP A 7 1.82 -7.51 -1.20
N ILE A 8 1.08 -7.29 -2.27
CA ILE A 8 0.75 -5.97 -2.81
C ILE A 8 -0.60 -5.61 -2.21
N ILE A 9 -0.64 -4.56 -1.40
CA ILE A 9 -1.85 -4.11 -0.70
C ILE A 9 -2.15 -2.70 -1.19
N GLU A 10 -3.22 -2.57 -1.96
CA GLU A 10 -3.80 -1.27 -2.27
C GLU A 10 -4.69 -0.87 -1.10
N HIS A 11 -4.54 0.35 -0.60
CA HIS A 11 -5.24 0.82 0.58
C HIS A 11 -5.47 2.33 0.58
N LYS A 12 -6.40 2.74 1.44
CA LYS A 12 -6.67 4.14 1.75
C LYS A 12 -6.18 4.46 3.17
N SER A 13 -5.58 5.62 3.34
CA SER A 13 -5.07 6.10 4.63
C SER A 13 -5.47 7.55 4.88
N LYS A 14 -5.58 7.93 6.16
CA LYS A 14 -5.82 9.30 6.60
C LYS A 14 -4.57 9.88 7.25
N VAL A 15 -4.28 11.15 6.98
CA VAL A 15 -3.19 11.88 7.64
C VAL A 15 -3.62 12.22 9.07
N LEU A 16 -2.80 11.83 10.07
CA LEU A 16 -3.06 12.21 11.46
C LEU A 16 -2.61 13.66 11.72
N PRO A 17 -3.23 14.40 12.67
CA PRO A 17 -2.95 15.81 12.94
C PRO A 17 -1.49 16.18 13.27
N ASN A 18 -0.65 15.19 13.62
CA ASN A 18 0.75 15.39 14.02
C ASN A 18 1.74 14.84 12.98
N CYS A 19 1.31 14.57 11.75
CA CYS A 19 2.13 14.00 10.69
C CYS A 19 2.81 15.08 9.84
N SER A 20 4.10 14.91 9.52
CA SER A 20 4.89 15.82 8.68
C SER A 20 4.82 15.51 7.18
N VAL A 21 3.98 14.56 6.76
CA VAL A 21 3.74 14.25 5.35
C VAL A 21 2.85 15.38 4.79
N VAL A 22 3.45 16.54 4.58
CA VAL A 22 2.80 17.70 3.97
C VAL A 22 2.71 17.41 2.48
N MET A 23 1.60 16.78 2.08
CA MET A 23 1.12 16.82 0.70
C MET A 23 -0.11 17.74 0.66
N ASP A 24 0.17 19.03 0.52
CA ASP A 24 -0.68 20.11 -0.01
C ASP A 24 -2.20 20.06 0.23
N GLY A 25 -2.64 19.64 1.42
CA GLY A 25 -4.02 19.83 1.89
C GLY A 25 -5.02 18.72 1.52
N SER A 26 -4.58 17.50 1.23
CA SER A 26 -5.51 16.38 0.97
C SER A 26 -5.80 15.55 2.22
N GLU A 27 -7.08 15.26 2.48
CA GLU A 27 -7.54 14.56 3.68
C GLU A 27 -7.29 13.04 3.65
N TYR A 28 -7.05 12.47 2.47
CA TYR A 28 -6.85 11.04 2.27
C TYR A 28 -5.77 10.73 1.24
N LEU A 29 -5.03 9.66 1.52
CA LEU A 29 -3.99 9.11 0.66
C LEU A 29 -4.45 7.75 0.13
N TYR A 30 -4.33 7.53 -1.17
CA TYR A 30 -4.39 6.21 -1.77
C TYR A 30 -2.97 5.71 -1.91
N SER A 31 -2.71 4.48 -1.51
CA SER A 31 -1.35 3.96 -1.54
C SER A 31 -1.34 2.48 -1.82
N THR A 32 -0.26 2.05 -2.45
CA THR A 32 0.06 0.66 -2.64
C THR A 32 1.27 0.35 -1.76
N CYS A 33 1.18 -0.68 -0.93
CA CYS A 33 2.31 -1.16 -0.16
C CYS A 33 2.75 -2.56 -0.59
N TYR A 34 4.05 -2.78 -0.53
CA TYR A 34 4.71 -4.03 -0.94
C TYR A 34 5.34 -4.65 0.30
N VAL A 35 4.74 -5.73 0.80
CA VAL A 35 5.06 -6.31 2.11
C VAL A 35 5.66 -7.72 1.95
N PRO A 36 6.94 -7.93 2.28
CA PRO A 36 7.60 -9.23 2.12
C PRO A 36 7.30 -10.17 3.31
N THR A 37 6.25 -10.99 3.19
CA THR A 37 5.81 -11.97 4.20
C THR A 37 5.10 -13.16 3.54
N ASP A 38 5.00 -14.26 4.30
CA ASP A 38 4.40 -15.52 3.87
C ASP A 38 2.87 -15.55 4.07
N SER A 39 2.26 -14.58 4.78
CA SER A 39 0.82 -14.53 5.08
C SER A 39 0.19 -13.15 4.87
N ILE A 40 -1.08 -13.12 4.44
CA ILE A 40 -1.82 -11.87 4.23
C ILE A 40 -2.13 -11.17 5.56
N GLU A 41 -2.40 -11.93 6.61
CA GLU A 41 -2.69 -11.42 7.94
C GLU A 41 -1.48 -10.66 8.49
N GLU A 42 -0.29 -11.26 8.41
CA GLU A 42 0.95 -10.58 8.79
C GLU A 42 1.22 -9.36 7.90
N ALA A 43 0.93 -9.46 6.60
CA ALA A 43 1.14 -8.35 5.67
C ALA A 43 0.32 -7.11 6.06
N LEU A 44 -0.96 -7.31 6.39
CA LEU A 44 -1.85 -6.23 6.82
C LEU A 44 -1.42 -5.63 8.16
N VAL A 45 -0.97 -6.46 9.10
CA VAL A 45 -0.46 -5.99 10.40
C VAL A 45 0.81 -5.15 10.22
N LEU A 46 1.73 -5.62 9.39
CA LEU A 46 2.99 -4.93 9.09
C LEU A 46 2.72 -3.60 8.36
N ALA A 47 1.87 -3.61 7.33
CA ALA A 47 1.46 -2.40 6.62
C ALA A 47 0.82 -1.36 7.55
N LYS A 48 -0.14 -1.79 8.38
CA LYS A 48 -0.81 -0.89 9.34
C LYS A 48 0.18 -0.29 10.33
N LYS A 49 1.09 -1.11 10.87
CA LYS A 49 2.11 -0.65 11.81
C LYS A 49 3.05 0.36 11.18
N ASP A 50 3.48 0.13 9.94
CA ASP A 50 4.36 1.03 9.22
C ASP A 50 3.71 2.39 8.94
N LEU A 51 2.45 2.39 8.50
CA LEU A 51 1.66 3.60 8.31
C LEU A 51 1.53 4.40 9.62
N MET A 52 1.24 3.73 10.73
CA MET A 52 1.17 4.37 12.04
C MET A 52 2.51 5.01 12.45
N ASN A 53 3.64 4.37 12.14
CA ASN A 53 4.97 4.95 12.41
C ASN A 53 5.20 6.23 11.60
N HIS A 54 4.60 6.34 10.42
CA HIS A 54 4.63 7.53 9.58
C HIS A 54 3.50 8.53 9.90
N GLY A 55 2.72 8.32 10.97
CA GLY A 55 1.64 9.21 11.35
C GLY A 55 0.40 9.13 10.44
N LEU A 56 0.16 7.99 9.83
CA LEU A 56 -1.00 7.71 8.99
C LEU A 56 -1.91 6.68 9.67
N ASP A 57 -3.22 6.89 9.55
CA ASP A 57 -4.22 5.88 9.96
C ASP A 57 -4.64 5.03 8.76
N PHE A 58 -4.67 3.72 8.96
CA PHE A 58 -5.06 2.76 7.93
C PHE A 58 -6.57 2.55 7.98
N ILE A 59 -7.26 2.99 6.93
CA ILE A 59 -8.73 2.89 6.85
C ILE A 59 -9.13 1.48 6.43
N GLY A 60 -8.41 0.92 5.45
CA GLY A 60 -8.65 -0.43 4.98
C GLY A 60 -7.98 -0.72 3.63
N PRO A 61 -7.81 -2.01 3.30
CA PRO A 61 -7.35 -2.43 1.98
C PRO A 61 -8.49 -2.39 0.97
N SER A 62 -8.24 -1.87 -0.23
CA SER A 62 -9.10 -2.02 -1.40
C SER A 62 -8.80 -3.31 -2.15
N GLN A 63 -7.53 -3.72 -2.19
CA GLN A 63 -7.09 -4.96 -2.84
C GLN A 63 -5.89 -5.54 -2.12
N CYS A 64 -5.82 -6.87 -2.03
CA CYS A 64 -4.65 -7.60 -1.56
C CYS A 64 -4.30 -8.68 -2.58
N THR A 65 -3.12 -8.58 -3.21
CA THR A 65 -2.67 -9.53 -4.22
C THR A 65 -1.32 -10.11 -3.83
N ARG A 66 -1.20 -11.44 -3.90
CA ARG A 66 0.07 -12.12 -3.67
C ARG A 66 0.90 -12.13 -4.94
N TYR A 67 2.02 -11.43 -4.93
CA TYR A 67 3.00 -11.46 -6.00
C TYR A 67 3.94 -12.64 -5.82
N ARG A 68 3.82 -13.61 -6.73
CA ARG A 68 4.75 -14.74 -6.84
C ARG A 68 5.70 -14.46 -8.00
N ILE A 69 7.02 -14.55 -7.75
CA ILE A 69 8.08 -14.41 -8.77
C ILE A 69 7.81 -15.30 -10.01
N ALA A 70 7.11 -16.42 -9.84
CA ALA A 70 6.70 -17.29 -10.94
C ALA A 70 5.76 -16.66 -11.99
N LEU A 71 5.09 -15.53 -11.68
CA LEU A 71 4.16 -14.84 -12.59
C LEU A 71 4.85 -13.88 -13.58
N LEU A 72 6.19 -13.79 -13.55
CA LEU A 72 7.00 -12.93 -14.43
C LEU A 72 6.90 -13.27 -15.93
N THR A 73 6.33 -14.42 -16.28
CA THR A 73 6.24 -14.86 -17.68
C THR A 73 5.12 -14.20 -18.47
N ASN A 74 4.12 -13.58 -17.81
CA ASN A 74 3.06 -12.83 -18.51
C ASN A 74 2.41 -11.75 -17.60
N PRO A 75 3.09 -10.61 -17.38
CA PRO A 75 2.59 -9.56 -16.51
C PRO A 75 1.36 -8.84 -17.12
N PRO A 76 0.32 -8.53 -16.32
CA PRO A 76 -0.72 -7.57 -16.68
C PRO A 76 -0.15 -6.20 -17.11
N PRO A 77 -0.89 -5.37 -17.86
CA PRO A 77 -0.40 -4.06 -18.36
C PRO A 77 0.15 -3.12 -17.28
N ASN A 78 -0.38 -3.19 -16.04
CA ASN A 78 0.03 -2.34 -14.92
C ASN A 78 1.12 -2.96 -14.03
N TYR A 79 1.65 -4.13 -14.39
CA TYR A 79 2.56 -4.90 -13.51
C TYR A 79 3.99 -4.36 -13.45
N HIS A 80 4.39 -3.44 -14.34
CA HIS A 80 5.77 -2.93 -14.38
C HIS A 80 6.14 -2.19 -13.08
N THR A 81 5.33 -1.23 -12.64
CA THR A 81 5.57 -0.49 -11.38
C THR A 81 5.52 -1.42 -10.17
N HIS A 82 4.60 -2.39 -10.18
CA HIS A 82 4.48 -3.36 -9.10
C HIS A 82 5.66 -4.33 -9.04
N LYS A 83 6.21 -4.73 -10.18
CA LYS A 83 7.35 -5.65 -10.26
C LYS A 83 8.59 -5.04 -9.61
N ASP A 84 9.00 -3.86 -10.03
CA ASP A 84 10.24 -3.24 -9.55
C ASP A 84 10.19 -2.97 -8.04
N ASN A 85 9.04 -2.49 -7.55
CA ASN A 85 8.82 -2.26 -6.12
C ASN A 85 8.72 -3.57 -5.33
N SER A 86 8.12 -4.63 -5.88
CA SER A 86 8.08 -5.95 -5.24
C SER A 86 9.48 -6.58 -5.15
N GLU A 87 10.27 -6.48 -6.22
CA GLU A 87 11.66 -6.95 -6.24
C GLU A 87 12.52 -6.20 -5.23
N THR A 88 12.34 -4.87 -5.15
CA THR A 88 13.01 -4.02 -4.17
C THR A 88 12.61 -4.39 -2.74
N ALA A 89 11.31 -4.54 -2.46
CA ALA A 89 10.81 -4.94 -1.14
C ALA A 89 11.40 -6.28 -0.68
N LEU A 90 11.52 -7.26 -1.60
CA LEU A 90 12.16 -8.55 -1.30
C LEU A 90 13.65 -8.42 -1.00
N LYS A 91 14.36 -7.65 -1.82
CA LYS A 91 15.81 -7.47 -1.70
C LYS A 91 16.16 -6.76 -0.39
N GLU A 92 15.44 -5.68 -0.09
CA GLU A 92 15.68 -4.83 1.08
C GLU A 92 15.00 -5.38 2.35
N LYS A 93 14.12 -6.39 2.23
CA LYS A 93 13.29 -6.93 3.31
C LYS A 93 12.52 -5.81 4.04
N ALA A 94 12.03 -4.85 3.27
CA ALA A 94 11.38 -3.65 3.76
C ALA A 94 9.99 -3.52 3.15
N ILE A 95 9.14 -2.74 3.82
CA ILE A 95 7.86 -2.32 3.28
C ILE A 95 8.14 -1.11 2.38
N ILE A 96 7.71 -1.19 1.13
CA ILE A 96 7.80 -0.08 0.18
C ILE A 96 6.39 0.48 -0.01
N HIS A 97 6.25 1.80 -0.04
CA HIS A 97 4.99 2.48 -0.31
C HIS A 97 5.10 3.28 -1.61
N ASP A 98 4.06 3.20 -2.43
CA ASP A 98 3.83 4.08 -3.58
C ASP A 98 2.51 4.82 -3.33
N THR A 99 2.58 6.13 -3.15
CA THR A 99 1.48 6.94 -2.64
C THR A 99 1.00 7.93 -3.69
N PHE A 100 -0.30 7.91 -3.93
CA PHE A 100 -1.02 8.86 -4.75
C PHE A 100 -1.96 9.67 -3.86
N VAL A 101 -2.00 10.97 -4.12
CA VAL A 101 -2.87 11.88 -3.39
C VAL A 101 -4.12 12.11 -4.22
N SER A 102 -5.29 11.85 -3.64
CA SER A 102 -6.56 12.21 -4.27
C SER A 102 -7.05 13.56 -3.73
N GLN A 103 -7.46 14.45 -4.63
CA GLN A 103 -8.21 15.67 -4.28
C GLN A 103 -9.70 15.38 -4.01
N GLU A 104 -10.18 14.17 -4.30
CA GLU A 104 -11.60 13.84 -4.40
C GLU A 104 -11.99 12.73 -3.42
N ILE A 105 -12.30 13.08 -2.18
CA ILE A 105 -13.24 12.35 -1.31
C ILE A 105 -14.13 13.38 -0.62
N MET A 106 -14.60 14.37 -1.38
CA MET A 106 -15.62 15.33 -0.93
C MET A 106 -17.01 15.07 -1.53
N GLU A 107 -17.18 14.09 -2.42
CA GLU A 107 -18.49 13.86 -3.06
C GLU A 107 -19.30 12.68 -2.48
N ASP A 108 -18.71 11.76 -1.71
CA ASP A 108 -19.43 10.55 -1.28
C ASP A 108 -19.86 10.52 0.20
N GLU A 109 -19.59 11.60 0.96
CA GLU A 109 -20.29 11.87 2.24
C GLU A 109 -21.52 12.78 2.05
N GLY A 110 -21.97 12.94 0.80
CA GLY A 110 -23.28 13.49 0.41
C GLY A 110 -24.43 12.54 0.79
N LYS A 111 -24.54 12.24 2.08
CA LYS A 111 -25.77 11.74 2.71
C LYS A 111 -26.87 12.79 2.50
N ALA A 112 -27.60 12.68 1.40
CA ALA A 112 -28.95 13.21 1.31
C ALA A 112 -29.82 12.38 2.27
N TRP A 113 -30.12 12.94 3.44
CA TRP A 113 -31.28 12.59 4.26
C TRP A 113 -32.24 13.76 4.21
#